data_AF-A0A954CPQ1-F1
#
_entry.id   AF-A0A954CPQ1-F1
#
_cell.length_a   1.000
_cell.length_b   1.000
_cell.length_c   1.000
_cell.angle_alpha   90.00
_cell.angle_beta   90.00
_cell.angle_gamma   90.00
#
_symmetry.space_group_name_H-M   'P 1'
#
loop_
_entity.id
_entity.type
_entity.pdbx_description
1 polymer ?
#
loop_
_entity_poly.entity_id
_entity_poly.type
_entity_poly.pdbx_seq_one_letter_code
_entity_poly.pdbx_strand_id
1 'polypeptide(L)'
;MRLNVDLSVNDYDRELFAERRIVLETRPGEGLPHIVLKILAMALFHDPALQIEPTMDEGDRFKPDLLVRQDDYRPKLWVECGQCRVQKLDKVTFKHYDAKVVMLKRT
;
A
#
# COMPACT_ATOMS: atom_id res chain seq x y z
N MET A 1 -4.37 -3.87 18.25
CA MET A 1 -3.77 -2.58 18.69
C MET A 1 -4.24 -1.51 17.73
N ARG A 2 -4.63 -0.34 18.22
CA ARG A 2 -4.98 0.81 17.39
C ARG A 2 -3.84 1.82 17.45
N LEU A 3 -3.43 2.33 16.29
CA LEU A 3 -2.39 3.34 16.15
C LEU A 3 -2.97 4.54 15.42
N ASN A 4 -2.76 5.73 15.99
CA ASN A 4 -3.01 6.99 15.30
C ASN A 4 -1.66 7.55 14.89
N VAL A 5 -1.50 7.87 13.61
CA VAL A 5 -0.25 8.32 13.01
C VAL A 5 -0.49 9.64 12.31
N ASP A 6 0.20 10.68 12.76
CA ASP A 6 0.30 11.94 12.02
C ASP A 6 1.54 11.85 11.11
N LEU A 7 1.32 11.72 9.80
CA LEU A 7 2.37 11.60 8.81
C LEU A 7 2.58 12.96 8.11
N SER A 8 3.80 13.49 8.19
CA SER A 8 4.26 14.61 7.36
C SER A 8 5.26 14.07 6.33
N VAL A 9 5.02 14.35 5.05
CA VAL A 9 5.88 13.99 3.92
C VAL A 9 6.44 15.28 3.34
N ASN A 10 7.76 15.40 3.36
CA ASN A 10 8.50 16.48 2.72
C ASN A 10 9.45 15.83 1.72
N ASP A 11 8.97 15.66 0.49
CA ASP A 11 9.70 14.99 -0.58
C ASP A 11 10.12 16.03 -1.62
N TYR A 12 11.39 16.43 -1.54
CA TYR A 12 11.96 17.45 -2.41
C TYR A 12 12.14 16.98 -3.85
N ASP A 13 12.37 15.68 -4.08
CA ASP A 13 12.54 15.14 -5.43
C ASP A 13 11.23 15.21 -6.23
N ARG A 14 10.09 15.08 -5.53
CA ARG A 14 8.74 15.20 -6.10
C ARG A 14 8.11 16.59 -5.93
N GLU A 15 8.82 17.54 -5.30
CA GLU A 15 8.27 18.84 -4.86
C GLU A 15 6.94 18.70 -4.09
N LEU A 16 6.85 17.66 -3.26
CA LEU A 16 5.64 17.25 -2.55
C LEU A 16 5.77 17.51 -1.04
N PHE A 17 4.90 18.38 -0.53
CA PHE A 17 4.77 18.68 0.90
C PHE A 17 3.34 18.39 1.32
N ALA A 18 3.16 17.36 2.16
CA ALA A 18 1.83 16.86 2.50
C ALA A 18 1.75 16.37 3.94
N GLU A 19 0.57 16.52 4.53
CA GLU A 19 0.23 15.96 5.83
C GLU A 19 -0.96 15.02 5.73
N ARG A 20 -0.92 13.92 6.49
CA ARG A 20 -2.01 12.95 6.53
C ARG A 20 -2.11 12.31 7.90
N ARG A 21 -3.31 12.37 8.49
CA ARG A 21 -3.65 11.56 9.66
C ARG A 21 -4.11 10.19 9.22
N ILE A 22 -3.55 9.16 9.82
CA ILE A 22 -3.83 7.76 9.50
C ILE A 22 -4.23 7.06 10.79
N VAL A 23 -5.33 6.31 10.75
CA VAL A 23 -5.71 5.41 11.83
C VAL A 23 -5.52 3.99 11.32
N LEU A 24 -4.72 3.20 12.04
CA LEU A 24 -4.44 1.81 11.73
C LEU A 24 -4.94 0.91 12.85
N GLU A 25 -5.61 -0.17 12.46
CA GLU A 25 -5.98 -1.26 13.36
C GLU A 25 -5.18 -2.50 12.96
N THR A 26 -4.33 -2.96 13.86
CA THR A 26 -3.50 -4.14 13.59
C THR A 26 -4.35 -5.39 13.59
N ARG A 27 -4.14 -6.28 12.62
CA ARG A 27 -4.83 -7.58 12.58
C ARG A 27 -4.18 -8.59 13.53
N PRO A 28 -4.90 -9.65 13.95
CA PRO A 28 -4.29 -10.77 14.66
C PRO A 28 -3.11 -11.36 13.86
N GLY A 29 -1.94 -11.50 14.50
CA GLY A 29 -0.72 -12.02 13.87
C GLY A 29 0.09 -11.01 13.06
N GLU A 30 -0.38 -9.76 12.93
CA GLU A 30 0.37 -8.69 12.27
C GLU A 30 1.37 -8.05 13.24
N GLY A 31 2.66 -8.15 12.92
CA GLY A 31 3.72 -7.54 13.70
C GLY A 31 3.92 -6.06 13.40
N LEU A 32 4.39 -5.31 14.40
CA LEU A 32 4.77 -3.90 14.24
C LEU A 32 5.69 -3.63 13.03
N PRO A 33 6.67 -4.49 12.67
CA PRO A 33 7.48 -4.27 11.47
C PRO A 33 6.67 -4.18 10.17
N HIS A 34 5.58 -4.95 10.03
CA HIS A 34 4.73 -4.89 8.83
C HIS A 34 3.93 -3.58 8.78
N ILE A 35 3.41 -3.15 9.93
CA ILE A 35 2.73 -1.85 10.08
C ILE A 35 3.68 -0.69 9.72
N VAL A 36 4.93 -0.73 10.19
CA VAL A 36 5.93 0.29 9.85
C VAL A 36 6.21 0.32 8.35
N LEU A 37 6.29 -0.84 7.69
CA LEU A 37 6.43 -0.90 6.23
C LEU A 37 5.23 -0.27 5.52
N LYS A 38 4.00 -0.47 6.01
CA LYS A 38 2.81 0.20 5.44
C LYS A 38 2.88 1.72 5.58
N ILE A 39 3.29 2.22 6.75
CA ILE A 39 3.48 3.66 6.98
C ILE A 39 4.60 4.21 6.07
N LEU A 40 5.70 3.48 5.93
CA LEU A 40 6.80 3.87 5.05
C LEU A 40 6.35 3.89 3.57
N ALA A 41 5.59 2.88 3.13
CA ALA A 41 5.00 2.85 1.79
C ALA A 41 4.07 4.04 1.54
N MET A 42 3.28 4.46 2.54
CA MET A 42 2.45 5.67 2.45
C MET A 42 3.27 6.93 2.22
N ALA A 43 4.44 7.05 2.86
CA ALA A 43 5.32 8.20 2.68
C ALA A 43 6.00 8.17 1.30
N LEU A 44 6.64 7.04 0.97
CA LEU A 44 7.40 6.86 -0.27
C LEU A 44 6.53 6.97 -1.52
N PHE A 45 5.30 6.46 -1.47
CA PHE A 45 4.38 6.47 -2.60
C PHE A 45 3.18 7.38 -2.36
N HIS A 46 3.37 8.43 -1.57
CA HIS A 46 2.30 9.35 -1.20
C HIS A 46 1.46 9.76 -2.41
N ASP A 47 0.16 9.51 -2.29
CA ASP A 47 -0.90 9.90 -3.20
C ASP A 47 -2.17 10.12 -2.34
N PRO A 48 -2.96 11.18 -2.56
CA PRO A 48 -4.18 11.43 -1.79
C PRO A 48 -5.18 10.27 -1.84
N ALA A 49 -5.24 9.53 -2.95
CA ALA A 49 -6.11 8.38 -3.15
C ALA A 49 -5.50 7.05 -2.66
N LEU A 50 -4.27 7.05 -2.14
CA LEU A 50 -3.64 5.85 -1.60
C LEU A 50 -4.41 5.34 -0.38
N GLN A 51 -4.85 4.09 -0.46
CA GLN A 51 -5.58 3.39 0.60
C GLN A 51 -4.69 2.31 1.20
N ILE A 52 -4.64 2.26 2.53
CA ILE A 52 -4.04 1.16 3.28
C ILE A 52 -5.10 0.09 3.47
N GLU A 53 -4.73 -1.16 3.23
CA GLU A 53 -5.61 -2.31 3.34
C GLU A 53 -6.97 -2.13 2.63
N PRO A 54 -6.96 -1.74 1.34
CA PRO A 54 -8.18 -1.40 0.61
C PRO A 54 -9.20 -2.54 0.59
N THR A 55 -10.47 -2.21 0.52
CA THR A 55 -11.48 -3.22 0.15
C THR A 55 -11.29 -3.61 -1.31
N MET A 56 -11.42 -4.89 -1.60
CA MET A 56 -11.35 -5.45 -2.96
C MET A 56 -12.74 -5.93 -3.38
N ASP A 57 -12.96 -6.08 -4.68
CA ASP A 57 -14.25 -6.51 -5.21
C ASP A 57 -14.50 -8.00 -4.93
N GLU A 58 -15.77 -8.40 -4.90
CA GLU A 58 -16.11 -9.82 -4.73
C GLU A 58 -15.51 -10.66 -5.86
N GLY A 59 -14.75 -11.70 -5.50
CA GLY A 59 -14.04 -12.56 -6.44
C GLY A 59 -12.56 -12.20 -6.66
N ASP A 60 -12.08 -11.06 -6.14
CA ASP A 60 -10.65 -10.79 -6.13
C ASP A 60 -9.91 -11.74 -5.17
N ARG A 61 -9.07 -12.59 -5.76
CA ARG A 61 -8.27 -13.57 -5.00
C ARG A 61 -7.21 -12.94 -4.11
N PHE A 62 -6.73 -11.76 -4.49
CA PHE A 62 -5.58 -11.12 -3.87
C PHE A 62 -5.93 -9.71 -3.44
N LYS A 63 -5.37 -9.30 -2.30
CA LYS A 63 -5.47 -7.95 -1.75
C LYS A 63 -4.07 -7.41 -1.49
N PRO A 64 -3.76 -6.17 -1.91
CA PRO A 64 -2.50 -5.52 -1.55
C PRO A 64 -2.54 -4.99 -0.12
N ASP A 65 -1.37 -4.62 0.39
CA ASP A 65 -1.29 -3.82 1.61
C ASP A 65 -1.64 -2.35 1.35
N LEU A 66 -1.31 -1.82 0.16
CA LEU A 66 -1.76 -0.48 -0.26
C LEU A 66 -2.14 -0.45 -1.74
N LEU A 67 -3.11 0.41 -2.07
CA LEU A 67 -3.62 0.55 -3.43
C LEU A 67 -3.98 2.00 -3.76
N VAL A 68 -3.63 2.43 -4.97
CA VAL A 68 -4.30 3.55 -5.66
C VAL A 68 -5.07 2.95 -6.81
N ARG A 69 -6.32 3.38 -6.99
CA ARG A 69 -7.14 3.02 -8.15
C ARG A 69 -7.09 4.15 -9.19
N GLN A 70 -7.23 3.77 -10.45
CA GLN A 70 -7.58 4.69 -11.55
C GLN A 70 -9.07 5.03 -11.48
N ASP A 71 -9.52 5.95 -12.32
CA ASP A 71 -10.93 6.37 -12.40
C ASP A 71 -11.86 5.23 -12.84
N ASP A 72 -11.34 4.25 -13.58
CA ASP A 72 -12.06 3.04 -13.99
C ASP A 72 -12.02 1.92 -12.92
N TYR A 73 -11.60 2.26 -11.70
CA TYR A 73 -11.43 1.38 -10.54
C TYR A 73 -10.31 0.33 -10.64
N ARG A 74 -9.57 0.27 -11.74
CA ARG A 74 -8.42 -0.65 -11.86
C ARG A 74 -7.24 -0.17 -11.01
N PRO A 75 -6.36 -1.08 -10.55
CA PRO A 75 -5.13 -0.69 -9.87
C PRO A 75 -4.24 0.23 -10.72
N LYS A 76 -3.89 1.41 -10.18
CA LYS A 76 -2.83 2.29 -10.68
C LYS A 76 -1.49 1.96 -10.01
N LEU A 77 -1.54 1.75 -8.69
CA LEU A 77 -0.41 1.38 -7.84
C LEU A 77 -0.85 0.25 -6.92
N TRP A 78 -0.08 -0.83 -6.88
CA TRP A 78 -0.29 -1.99 -6.01
C TRP A 78 0.97 -2.20 -5.16
N VAL A 79 0.84 -2.09 -3.83
CA VAL A 79 1.98 -2.26 -2.92
C VAL A 79 1.78 -3.44 -1.98
N GLU A 80 2.78 -4.31 -1.93
CA GLU A 80 2.92 -5.40 -0.98
C GLU A 80 4.03 -5.05 0.03
N CYS A 81 3.77 -5.26 1.32
CA CYS A 81 4.73 -5.04 2.38
C CYS A 81 5.16 -6.36 3.03
N GLY A 82 6.45 -6.54 3.27
CA GLY A 82 6.98 -7.70 4.01
C GLY A 82 7.32 -8.89 3.12
N GLN A 83 6.64 -10.02 3.30
CA GLN A 83 6.85 -11.25 2.53
C GLN A 83 5.67 -11.51 1.61
N CYS A 84 5.94 -11.66 0.32
CA CYS A 84 4.92 -11.97 -0.69
C CYS A 84 5.38 -13.15 -1.54
N ARG A 85 4.46 -14.08 -1.80
CA ARG A 85 4.73 -15.23 -2.67
C ARG A 85 4.89 -14.75 -4.11
N VAL A 86 5.94 -15.22 -4.79
CA VAL A 86 6.18 -14.88 -6.20
C VAL A 86 4.97 -15.24 -7.08
N GLN A 87 4.26 -16.34 -6.78
CA GLN A 87 3.05 -16.70 -7.53
C GLN A 87 1.92 -15.67 -7.41
N LYS A 88 1.81 -14.95 -6.28
CA LYS A 88 0.85 -13.85 -6.13
C LYS A 88 1.26 -12.70 -7.06
N LEU A 89 2.55 -12.34 -7.05
CA LEU A 89 3.08 -11.27 -7.89
C LEU A 89 2.85 -11.57 -9.38
N ASP A 90 3.18 -12.78 -9.85
CA ASP A 90 2.94 -13.22 -11.23
C ASP A 90 1.47 -13.05 -11.67
N LYS A 91 0.52 -13.46 -10.82
CA LYS A 91 -0.91 -13.31 -11.11
C LYS A 91 -1.38 -11.86 -11.08
N VAL A 92 -0.88 -11.06 -10.13
CA VAL A 92 -1.24 -9.64 -10.00
C VAL A 92 -0.69 -8.86 -11.19
N THR A 93 0.58 -9.04 -11.57
CA THR A 93 1.20 -8.34 -12.70
C THR A 93 0.62 -8.78 -14.03
N PHE A 94 0.16 -10.03 -14.17
CA PHE A 94 -0.57 -10.46 -15.36
C PHE A 94 -1.97 -9.85 -15.45
N LYS A 95 -2.74 -9.86 -14.35
CA LYS A 95 -4.12 -9.32 -14.32
C LYS A 95 -4.14 -7.79 -14.44
N HIS A 96 -3.18 -7.12 -13.82
CA HIS A 96 -3.07 -5.67 -13.72
C HIS A 96 -1.75 -5.21 -14.38
N TYR A 97 -1.63 -5.50 -15.68
CA TYR A 97 -0.40 -5.30 -16.45
C TYR A 97 0.01 -3.83 -16.64
N ASP A 98 -0.94 -2.92 -16.45
CA ASP A 98 -0.76 -1.47 -16.51
C ASP A 98 -0.50 -0.84 -15.13
N ALA A 99 -0.61 -1.62 -14.05
CA ALA A 99 -0.37 -1.15 -12.69
C ALA A 99 1.12 -1.12 -12.38
N LYS A 100 1.56 -0.09 -11.64
CA LYS A 100 2.86 -0.13 -10.95
C LYS A 100 2.75 -1.09 -9.75
N VAL A 101 3.45 -2.22 -9.79
CA VAL A 101 3.50 -3.18 -8.68
C VAL A 101 4.80 -3.02 -7.90
N VAL A 102 4.70 -2.81 -6.60
CA VAL A 102 5.84 -2.58 -5.70
C VAL A 102 5.85 -3.62 -4.58
N MET A 103 7.03 -4.17 -4.31
CA MET A 103 7.29 -4.99 -3.13
C MET A 103 8.23 -4.23 -2.19
N LEU A 104 7.72 -3.80 -1.04
CA LEU A 104 8.52 -3.16 0.01
C LEU A 104 8.87 -4.20 1.08
N LYS A 105 10.16 -4.47 1.26
CA LYS A 105 10.65 -5.44 2.24
C LYS A 105 11.72 -4.83 3.13
N ARG A 106 11.85 -5.37 4.34
CA ARG A 106 13.00 -5.09 5.21
C ARG A 106 14.26 -5.73 4.58
N THR A 107 15.37 -5.01 4.60
CA THR A 107 16.71 -5.52 4.27
C THR A 107 17.21 -6.51 5.30
#